data_AF-A0A7D5UTB2-F1
#
_entry.id   AF-A0A7D5UTB2-F1
#
_cell.length_a   1.000
_cell.length_b   1.000
_cell.length_c   1.000
_cell.angle_alpha   90.00
_cell.angle_beta   90.00
_cell.angle_gamma   90.00
#
_symmetry.space_group_name_H-M   'P 1'
#
loop_
_entity.id
_entity.type
_entity.pdbx_description
1 polymer ?
#
loop_
_entity_poly.entity_id
_entity_poly.type
_entity_poly.pdbx_seq_one_letter_code
_entity_poly.pdbx_strand_id
1 'polypeptide(L)'
;MDVDTEGAKAHLREHGWVKIPSILTKDEAAHALGRLWEAKKTSEASGEETFQPILDPNSSNVRVFYLPELDEYFRDMLTHPTAIELTKSLLGEKFLVSNFSANIARPGSESMALHSDQSIVLPEPWLDVWAVNVIWCLTKVTKENGATLYIPRSNKWTRWQDVPENAPEFLVPFEADAGDIIVLDGRLWHTSGSNTTKNEDRAILFAYYSAPYMRPLVNWTAKLPSKLQQTLSPELKELFGLGHIGYVVKGDLTYMAAKYPGKLNGGPAST
;
A
#
# COMPACT_ATOMS: atom_id res chain seq x y z
N MET A 1 9.69 17.15 12.54
CA MET A 1 8.37 17.78 12.74
C MET A 1 7.54 16.72 13.44
N ASP A 2 7.03 16.97 14.64
CA ASP A 2 6.22 15.97 15.34
C ASP A 2 4.86 15.89 14.65
N VAL A 3 4.61 14.78 13.95
CA VAL A 3 3.33 14.49 13.31
C VAL A 3 2.31 14.22 14.41
N ASP A 4 1.13 14.86 14.37
CA ASP A 4 0.00 14.49 15.22
C ASP A 4 -0.55 13.14 14.77
N THR A 5 0.08 12.07 15.27
CA THR A 5 -0.25 10.71 14.84
C THR A 5 -1.59 10.25 15.37
N GLU A 6 -2.05 10.73 16.52
CA GLU A 6 -3.37 10.34 17.06
C GLU A 6 -4.52 10.98 16.30
N GLY A 7 -4.44 12.28 15.98
CA GLY A 7 -5.40 12.95 15.10
C GLY A 7 -5.44 12.28 13.72
N ALA A 8 -4.28 11.95 13.16
CA ALA A 8 -4.17 11.25 11.88
C ALA A 8 -4.82 9.85 11.92
N LYS A 9 -4.58 9.05 12.96
CA LYS A 9 -5.18 7.73 13.14
C LYS A 9 -6.69 7.81 13.27
N ALA A 10 -7.21 8.79 14.01
CA ALA A 10 -8.66 9.00 14.15
C ALA A 10 -9.29 9.37 12.79
N HIS A 11 -8.68 10.29 12.04
CA HIS A 11 -9.15 10.67 10.72
C HIS A 11 -9.14 9.48 9.74
N LEU A 12 -8.05 8.71 9.73
CA LEU A 12 -7.90 7.51 8.91
C LEU A 12 -9.00 6.47 9.19
N ARG A 13 -9.33 6.20 10.45
CA ARG A 13 -10.39 5.23 10.81
C ARG A 13 -11.78 5.70 10.42
N GLU A 14 -12.07 6.99 10.58
CA GLU A 14 -13.39 7.53 10.22
C GLU A 14 -13.54 7.59 8.69
N HIS A 15 -12.60 8.23 8.00
CA HIS A 15 -12.73 8.61 6.59
C HIS A 15 -12.12 7.61 5.61
N GLY A 16 -11.34 6.65 6.09
CA GLY A 16 -10.66 5.65 5.26
C GLY A 16 -9.39 6.17 4.59
N TRP A 17 -8.94 7.38 4.91
CA TRP A 17 -7.67 7.91 4.43
C TRP A 17 -7.12 8.97 5.38
N VAL A 18 -5.84 9.28 5.26
CA VAL A 18 -5.22 10.48 5.86
C VAL A 18 -4.03 10.93 5.03
N LYS A 19 -3.84 12.25 4.88
CA LYS A 19 -2.64 12.84 4.31
C LYS A 19 -1.70 13.30 5.43
N ILE A 20 -0.42 12.93 5.33
CA ILE A 20 0.63 13.42 6.22
C ILE A 20 1.60 14.26 5.41
N PRO A 21 1.70 15.57 5.70
CA PRO A 21 2.52 16.46 4.90
C PRO A 21 4.01 16.29 5.19
N SER A 22 4.84 16.53 4.19
CA SER A 22 6.30 16.72 4.34
C SER A 22 7.02 15.57 5.08
N ILE A 23 6.64 14.33 4.78
CA ILE A 23 7.36 13.14 5.28
C ILE A 23 8.73 13.04 4.63
N LEU A 24 8.81 13.34 3.33
CA LEU A 24 10.05 13.61 2.65
C LEU A 24 10.18 15.12 2.46
N THR A 25 11.40 15.63 2.58
CA THR A 25 11.74 16.94 2.03
C THR A 25 11.59 16.93 0.52
N LYS A 26 11.52 18.13 -0.10
CA LYS A 26 11.45 18.25 -1.56
C LYS A 26 12.66 17.62 -2.26
N ASP A 27 13.85 17.72 -1.65
CA ASP A 27 15.07 17.14 -2.18
C ASP A 27 15.06 15.61 -2.07
N GLU A 28 14.56 15.04 -0.97
CA GLU A 28 14.37 13.60 -0.81
C GLU A 28 13.31 13.05 -1.79
N ALA A 29 12.22 13.79 -2.02
CA ALA A 29 11.21 13.43 -3.01
C ALA A 29 11.79 13.46 -4.44
N ALA A 30 12.58 14.48 -4.78
CA ALA A 30 13.26 14.58 -6.07
C ALA A 30 14.33 13.48 -6.24
N HIS A 31 15.06 13.15 -5.17
CA HIS A 31 16.02 12.05 -5.16
C HIS A 31 15.32 10.70 -5.40
N ALA A 32 14.22 10.44 -4.69
CA ALA A 32 13.38 9.25 -4.89
C ALA A 32 12.83 9.17 -6.32
N LEU A 33 12.44 10.30 -6.92
CA LEU A 33 12.00 10.38 -8.31
C LEU A 33 13.14 10.00 -9.28
N GLY A 34 14.36 10.51 -9.05
CA GLY A 34 15.53 10.11 -9.83
C GLY A 34 15.79 8.61 -9.74
N ARG A 35 15.73 8.03 -8.53
CA ARG A 35 15.87 6.59 -8.31
C ARG A 35 14.77 5.79 -9.02
N LEU A 36 13.54 6.28 -9.03
CA LEU A 36 12.43 5.66 -9.75
C LEU A 36 12.67 5.60 -11.26
N TRP A 37 13.21 6.66 -11.86
CA TRP A 37 13.55 6.64 -13.29
C TRP A 37 14.67 5.65 -13.62
N GLU A 38 15.66 5.48 -12.75
CA GLU A 38 16.67 4.43 -12.92
C GLU A 38 16.06 3.03 -12.73
N ALA A 39 15.21 2.83 -11.72
CA ALA A 39 14.50 1.57 -11.51
C ALA A 39 13.62 1.20 -12.71
N LYS A 40 12.95 2.18 -13.34
CA LYS A 40 12.21 1.97 -14.60
C LYS A 40 13.13 1.41 -15.69
N LYS A 41 14.30 2.02 -15.92
CA LYS A 41 15.26 1.55 -16.94
C LYS A 41 15.72 0.13 -16.65
N THR A 42 16.01 -0.19 -15.39
CA THR A 42 16.40 -1.55 -14.97
C THR A 42 15.26 -2.54 -15.19
N SER A 43 14.03 -2.17 -14.82
CA SER A 43 12.81 -2.97 -15.04
C SER A 43 12.66 -3.33 -16.53
N GLU A 44 12.71 -2.33 -17.41
CA GLU A 44 12.60 -2.54 -18.87
C GLU A 44 13.74 -3.39 -19.42
N ALA A 45 14.98 -3.16 -18.96
CA ALA A 45 16.13 -3.97 -19.36
C ALA A 45 16.02 -5.44 -18.91
N SER A 46 15.25 -5.72 -17.85
CA SER A 46 14.95 -7.08 -17.37
C SER A 46 13.74 -7.73 -18.06
N GLY A 47 13.08 -7.02 -18.98
CA GLY A 47 11.93 -7.51 -19.75
C GLY A 47 10.57 -7.34 -19.04
N GLU A 48 10.52 -6.59 -17.94
CA GLU A 48 9.26 -6.26 -17.26
C GLU A 48 8.53 -5.13 -18.02
N GLU A 49 7.26 -5.34 -18.36
CA GLU A 49 6.44 -4.36 -19.06
C GLU A 49 6.05 -3.20 -18.15
N THR A 50 6.24 -1.97 -18.64
CA THR A 50 5.90 -0.74 -17.92
C THR A 50 4.53 -0.16 -18.30
N PHE A 51 3.78 -0.86 -19.17
CA PHE A 51 2.39 -0.57 -19.49
C PHE A 51 1.53 -1.78 -19.11
N GLN A 52 0.36 -1.55 -18.51
CA GLN A 52 -0.52 -2.63 -18.05
C GLN A 52 -1.94 -2.45 -18.62
N PRO A 53 -2.29 -3.10 -19.74
CA PRO A 53 -3.59 -2.92 -20.40
C PRO A 53 -4.82 -3.24 -19.53
N ILE A 54 -4.65 -4.06 -18.49
CA ILE A 54 -5.73 -4.40 -17.55
C ILE A 54 -6.06 -3.21 -16.64
N LEU A 55 -5.05 -2.40 -16.32
CA LEU A 55 -5.18 -1.27 -15.40
C LEU A 55 -5.33 0.04 -16.18
N ASP A 56 -4.51 0.22 -17.22
CA ASP A 56 -4.30 1.47 -17.92
C ASP A 56 -4.99 1.45 -19.29
N PRO A 57 -5.91 2.38 -19.56
CA PRO A 57 -6.61 2.45 -20.86
C PRO A 57 -5.68 2.75 -22.04
N ASN A 58 -4.52 3.38 -21.78
CA ASN A 58 -3.54 3.74 -22.79
C ASN A 58 -2.11 3.67 -22.24
N SER A 59 -1.12 3.74 -23.14
CA SER A 59 0.30 3.61 -22.81
C SER A 59 0.96 4.88 -22.23
N SER A 60 0.19 5.93 -21.95
CA SER A 60 0.73 7.14 -21.32
C SER A 60 1.03 6.93 -19.84
N ASN A 61 0.31 6.02 -19.17
CA ASN A 61 0.66 5.60 -17.80
C ASN A 61 1.87 4.67 -17.83
N VAL A 62 2.83 4.95 -16.97
CA VAL A 62 4.01 4.11 -16.76
C VAL A 62 3.93 3.49 -15.38
N ARG A 63 3.93 2.15 -15.35
CA ARG A 63 3.98 1.33 -14.14
C ARG A 63 5.39 0.81 -13.95
N VAL A 64 5.89 0.84 -12.71
CA VAL A 64 7.14 0.16 -12.33
C VAL A 64 6.82 -0.75 -11.17
N PHE A 65 6.97 -2.05 -11.35
CA PHE A 65 6.66 -3.04 -10.33
C PHE A 65 7.91 -3.48 -9.58
N TYR A 66 7.71 -4.15 -8.44
CA TYR A 66 8.77 -4.82 -7.71
C TYR A 66 9.93 -3.90 -7.32
N LEU A 67 9.64 -2.63 -7.01
CA LEU A 67 10.64 -1.64 -6.58
C LEU A 67 11.63 -2.15 -5.51
N PRO A 68 11.23 -2.99 -4.53
CA PRO A 68 12.15 -3.52 -3.53
C PRO A 68 13.18 -4.52 -4.09
N GLU A 69 12.98 -5.08 -5.27
CA GLU A 69 14.01 -5.83 -5.98
C GLU A 69 15.02 -4.88 -6.63
N LEU A 70 14.51 -3.83 -7.27
CA LEU A 70 15.25 -2.93 -8.16
C LEU A 70 16.19 -1.98 -7.41
N ASP A 71 15.81 -1.53 -6.22
CA ASP A 71 16.59 -0.55 -5.46
C ASP A 71 16.50 -0.76 -3.95
N GLU A 72 17.60 -0.51 -3.24
CA GLU A 72 17.62 -0.53 -1.78
C GLU A 72 16.86 0.64 -1.17
N TYR A 73 16.84 1.79 -1.86
CA TYR A 73 16.14 2.97 -1.38
C TYR A 73 14.64 2.69 -1.14
N PHE A 74 14.02 1.90 -2.01
CA PHE A 74 12.61 1.51 -1.84
C PHE A 74 12.42 0.45 -0.74
N ARG A 75 13.46 -0.31 -0.36
CA ARG A 75 13.39 -1.17 0.83
C ARG A 75 13.40 -0.34 2.10
N ASP A 76 14.17 0.75 2.14
CA ASP A 76 14.20 1.66 3.30
C ASP A 76 12.88 2.43 3.45
N MET A 77 12.26 2.85 2.34
CA MET A 77 10.95 3.50 2.39
C MET A 77 9.84 2.61 2.95
N LEU A 78 9.91 1.28 2.74
CA LEU A 78 8.91 0.33 3.26
C LEU A 78 8.84 0.29 4.78
N THR A 79 9.93 0.66 5.47
CA THR A 79 10.04 0.64 6.93
C THR A 79 10.01 2.04 7.54
N HIS A 80 9.61 3.06 6.77
CA HIS A 80 9.55 4.43 7.27
C HIS A 80 8.64 4.52 8.52
N PRO A 81 9.12 5.04 9.66
CA PRO A 81 8.42 4.91 10.95
C PRO A 81 6.98 5.41 10.94
N THR A 82 6.72 6.58 10.35
CA THR A 82 5.36 7.14 10.29
C THR A 82 4.41 6.30 9.42
N ALA A 83 4.91 5.74 8.31
CA ALA A 83 4.10 4.90 7.44
C ALA A 83 3.76 3.59 8.16
N ILE A 84 4.75 2.97 8.82
CA ILE A 84 4.55 1.77 9.63
C ILE A 84 3.58 2.02 10.78
N GLU A 85 3.70 3.13 11.51
CA GLU A 85 2.80 3.46 12.62
C GLU A 85 1.34 3.58 12.16
N LEU A 86 1.08 4.24 11.04
CA LEU A 86 -0.27 4.38 10.47
C LEU A 86 -0.79 3.03 9.94
N THR A 87 0.03 2.24 9.27
CA THR A 87 -0.33 0.88 8.85
C THR A 87 -0.70 0.00 10.03
N LYS A 88 0.09 0.01 11.11
CA LYS A 88 -0.20 -0.73 12.35
C LYS A 88 -1.50 -0.30 12.99
N SER A 89 -1.87 0.96 12.87
CA SER A 89 -3.12 1.48 13.44
C SER A 89 -4.40 0.87 12.83
N LEU A 90 -4.26 0.28 11.63
CA LEU A 90 -5.34 -0.40 10.89
C LEU A 90 -5.17 -1.93 10.87
N LEU A 91 -3.97 -2.45 10.58
CA LEU A 91 -3.72 -3.90 10.43
C LEU A 91 -3.25 -4.59 11.72
N GLY A 92 -2.90 -3.81 12.76
CA GLY A 92 -2.26 -4.31 13.97
C GLY A 92 -0.74 -4.41 13.83
N GLU A 93 -0.09 -4.94 14.87
CA GLU A 93 1.39 -4.96 14.98
C GLU A 93 2.10 -5.78 13.91
N LYS A 94 1.38 -6.69 13.24
CA LYS A 94 1.93 -7.62 12.26
C LYS A 94 1.19 -7.46 10.95
N PHE A 95 1.94 -7.34 9.86
CA PHE A 95 1.46 -7.21 8.49
C PHE A 95 2.59 -7.63 7.54
N LEU A 96 2.26 -7.80 6.27
CA LEU A 96 3.20 -8.13 5.20
C LEU A 96 3.20 -7.02 4.14
N VAL A 97 4.29 -6.90 3.41
CA VAL A 97 4.33 -6.12 2.17
C VAL A 97 3.72 -6.97 1.07
N SER A 98 2.57 -6.54 0.54
CA SER A 98 1.89 -7.23 -0.55
C SER A 98 2.54 -6.92 -1.89
N ASN A 99 2.84 -5.64 -2.13
CA ASN A 99 3.47 -5.10 -3.32
C ASN A 99 4.10 -3.73 -2.99
N PHE A 100 5.13 -3.33 -3.75
CA PHE A 100 5.56 -1.93 -3.81
C PHE A 100 5.88 -1.56 -5.26
N SER A 101 5.06 -0.66 -5.82
CA SER A 101 5.14 -0.25 -7.22
C SER A 101 5.00 1.26 -7.38
N ALA A 102 5.19 1.76 -8.60
CA ALA A 102 4.97 3.14 -8.97
C ALA A 102 3.94 3.29 -10.08
N ASN A 103 3.32 4.47 -10.14
CA ASN A 103 2.60 4.95 -11.31
C ASN A 103 3.06 6.38 -11.64
N ILE A 104 3.54 6.56 -12.86
CA ILE A 104 3.85 7.86 -13.46
C ILE A 104 2.77 8.16 -14.49
N ALA A 105 1.82 9.01 -14.12
CA ALA A 105 0.79 9.49 -15.02
C ALA A 105 1.35 10.64 -15.87
N ARG A 106 1.61 10.37 -17.15
CA ARG A 106 2.13 11.35 -18.10
C ARG A 106 0.97 12.10 -18.78
N PRO A 107 1.21 13.24 -19.44
CA PRO A 107 0.18 13.93 -20.22
C PRO A 107 -0.61 12.98 -21.13
N GLY A 108 -1.94 13.00 -20.99
CA GLY A 108 -2.85 12.12 -21.72
C GLY A 108 -3.14 10.76 -21.08
N SER A 109 -2.54 10.44 -19.93
CA SER A 109 -2.95 9.27 -19.14
C SER A 109 -4.43 9.35 -18.77
N GLU A 110 -5.11 8.20 -18.86
CA GLU A 110 -6.52 8.05 -18.51
C GLU A 110 -6.72 7.36 -17.15
N SER A 111 -7.95 7.47 -16.65
CA SER A 111 -8.39 6.89 -15.39
C SER A 111 -8.52 5.37 -15.45
N MET A 112 -8.15 4.69 -14.36
CA MET A 112 -8.54 3.30 -14.10
C MET A 112 -10.05 3.18 -13.92
N ALA A 113 -10.55 1.94 -13.89
CA ALA A 113 -11.89 1.66 -13.40
C ALA A 113 -12.00 2.01 -11.90
N LEU A 114 -13.20 2.40 -11.45
CA LEU A 114 -13.48 2.60 -10.02
C LEU A 114 -13.35 1.28 -9.26
N HIS A 115 -12.58 1.27 -8.18
CA HIS A 115 -12.30 0.07 -7.40
C HIS A 115 -12.02 0.39 -5.93
N SER A 116 -12.04 -0.66 -5.10
CA SER A 116 -11.41 -0.69 -3.79
C SER A 116 -10.24 -1.69 -3.87
N ASP A 117 -9.10 -1.32 -3.30
CA ASP A 117 -7.89 -2.17 -3.30
C ASP A 117 -8.19 -3.55 -2.67
N GLN A 118 -8.98 -3.54 -1.59
CA GLN A 118 -9.41 -4.75 -0.91
C GLN A 118 -10.40 -5.57 -1.75
N SER A 119 -11.34 -4.93 -2.47
CA SER A 119 -12.32 -5.63 -3.30
C SER A 119 -11.73 -6.43 -4.45
N ILE A 120 -10.53 -6.03 -4.91
CA ILE A 120 -9.83 -6.73 -5.99
C ILE A 120 -9.27 -8.07 -5.52
N VAL A 121 -8.88 -8.17 -4.24
CA VAL A 121 -8.16 -9.35 -3.71
C VAL A 121 -9.00 -10.19 -2.74
N LEU A 122 -10.14 -9.67 -2.29
CA LEU A 122 -10.99 -10.33 -1.29
C LEU A 122 -12.47 -10.23 -1.68
N PRO A 123 -13.22 -11.34 -1.58
CA PRO A 123 -14.65 -11.32 -1.80
C PRO A 123 -15.37 -10.52 -0.70
N GLU A 124 -16.57 -10.03 -1.03
CA GLU A 124 -17.47 -9.45 -0.04
C GLU A 124 -17.96 -10.52 0.97
N PRO A 125 -18.33 -10.13 2.21
CA PRO A 125 -18.38 -8.77 2.73
C PRO A 125 -17.03 -8.25 3.27
N TRP A 126 -16.72 -6.98 2.99
CA TRP A 126 -15.49 -6.29 3.43
C TRP A 126 -15.66 -5.64 4.81
N LEU A 127 -15.83 -6.48 5.84
CA LEU A 127 -16.21 -6.03 7.18
C LEU A 127 -15.07 -5.35 7.95
N ASP A 128 -13.82 -5.72 7.66
CA ASP A 128 -12.61 -5.23 8.33
C ASP A 128 -11.56 -4.75 7.33
N VAL A 129 -10.55 -4.02 7.83
CA VAL A 129 -9.39 -3.60 7.03
C VAL A 129 -8.37 -4.73 6.99
N TRP A 130 -8.15 -5.30 5.82
CA TRP A 130 -7.12 -6.33 5.59
C TRP A 130 -6.04 -5.87 4.62
N ALA A 131 -6.18 -4.67 4.06
CA ALA A 131 -5.19 -4.02 3.20
C ALA A 131 -5.06 -2.54 3.52
N VAL A 132 -3.84 -2.02 3.42
CA VAL A 132 -3.50 -0.60 3.56
C VAL A 132 -2.53 -0.23 2.46
N ASN A 133 -2.78 0.89 1.79
CA ASN A 133 -1.88 1.41 0.77
C ASN A 133 -1.31 2.75 1.21
N VAL A 134 0.01 2.88 1.23
CA VAL A 134 0.70 4.14 1.50
C VAL A 134 1.19 4.70 0.17
N ILE A 135 0.54 5.78 -0.26
CA ILE A 135 0.87 6.53 -1.46
C ILE A 135 1.95 7.55 -1.12
N TRP A 136 3.11 7.44 -1.75
CA TRP A 136 4.20 8.41 -1.63
C TRP A 136 4.18 9.38 -2.79
N CYS A 137 4.02 10.68 -2.52
CA CYS A 137 3.95 11.70 -3.56
C CYS A 137 5.35 12.19 -3.92
N LEU A 138 5.90 11.75 -5.06
CA LEU A 138 7.25 12.18 -5.49
C LEU A 138 7.25 13.49 -6.27
N THR A 139 6.07 13.89 -6.73
CA THR A 139 5.79 15.13 -7.47
C THR A 139 4.55 15.77 -6.86
N LYS A 140 4.28 17.03 -7.21
CA LYS A 140 3.03 17.68 -6.82
C LYS A 140 1.85 16.94 -7.46
N VAL A 141 0.84 16.63 -6.66
CA VAL A 141 -0.37 15.93 -7.09
C VAL A 141 -1.53 16.91 -7.10
N THR A 142 -2.12 17.13 -8.27
CA THR A 142 -3.27 18.00 -8.51
C THR A 142 -4.37 17.25 -9.24
N LYS A 143 -5.59 17.75 -9.18
CA LYS A 143 -6.69 17.17 -9.97
C LYS A 143 -6.31 17.09 -11.46
N GLU A 144 -5.71 18.13 -12.01
CA GLU A 144 -5.43 18.28 -13.44
C GLU A 144 -4.34 17.32 -13.93
N ASN A 145 -3.33 17.04 -13.10
CA ASN A 145 -2.24 16.10 -13.43
C ASN A 145 -2.54 14.64 -13.03
N GLY A 146 -3.81 14.36 -12.75
CA GLY A 146 -4.30 13.00 -12.52
C GLY A 146 -4.12 12.52 -11.09
N ALA A 147 -4.43 13.35 -10.10
CA ALA A 147 -4.58 12.92 -8.71
C ALA A 147 -5.44 11.64 -8.60
N THR A 148 -5.11 10.76 -7.66
CA THR A 148 -6.05 9.71 -7.24
C THR A 148 -7.35 10.38 -6.79
N LEU A 149 -8.48 9.90 -7.29
CA LEU A 149 -9.81 10.36 -6.93
C LEU A 149 -10.45 9.33 -6.01
N TYR A 150 -11.15 9.76 -4.96
CA TYR A 150 -11.82 8.87 -4.01
C TYR A 150 -13.24 9.31 -3.74
N ILE A 151 -14.07 8.39 -3.24
CA ILE A 151 -15.42 8.70 -2.78
C ILE A 151 -15.40 8.83 -1.25
N PRO A 152 -15.70 10.00 -0.68
CA PRO A 152 -15.74 10.19 0.77
C PRO A 152 -16.67 9.19 1.46
N ARG A 153 -16.22 8.62 2.58
CA ARG A 153 -16.95 7.64 3.41
C ARG A 153 -17.28 6.30 2.73
N SER A 154 -16.81 6.05 1.51
CA SER A 154 -17.00 4.77 0.81
C SER A 154 -16.26 3.59 1.47
N ASN A 155 -15.32 3.85 2.37
CA ASN A 155 -14.70 2.83 3.24
C ASN A 155 -15.69 2.12 4.16
N LYS A 156 -16.94 2.59 4.25
CA LYS A 156 -18.05 1.95 4.98
C LYS A 156 -18.89 1.02 4.10
N TRP A 157 -18.68 0.99 2.78
CA TRP A 157 -19.32 0.05 1.88
C TRP A 157 -18.71 -1.32 2.06
N THR A 158 -19.54 -2.30 2.37
CA THR A 158 -19.11 -3.66 2.73
C THR A 158 -19.42 -4.67 1.64
N ARG A 159 -20.22 -4.28 0.65
CA ARG A 159 -20.70 -5.14 -0.44
C ARG A 159 -20.76 -4.38 -1.76
N TRP A 160 -20.82 -5.11 -2.87
CA TRP A 160 -21.03 -4.54 -4.19
C TRP A 160 -22.33 -3.73 -4.26
N GLN A 161 -23.39 -4.17 -3.59
CA GLN A 161 -24.69 -3.49 -3.62
C GLN A 161 -24.69 -2.16 -2.82
N ASP A 162 -23.68 -1.91 -1.99
CA ASP A 162 -23.52 -0.64 -1.28
C ASP A 162 -22.95 0.46 -2.20
N VAL A 163 -22.35 0.07 -3.33
CA VAL A 163 -21.79 1.00 -4.33
C VAL A 163 -22.92 1.54 -5.20
N PRO A 164 -23.24 2.84 -5.13
CA PRO A 164 -24.34 3.41 -5.90
C PRO A 164 -24.03 3.43 -7.40
N GLU A 165 -25.06 3.31 -8.24
CA GLU A 165 -24.89 3.35 -9.70
C GLU A 165 -24.25 4.65 -10.18
N ASN A 166 -24.50 5.77 -9.49
CA ASN A 166 -23.90 7.07 -9.77
C ASN A 166 -22.63 7.35 -8.95
N ALA A 167 -21.96 6.31 -8.42
CA ALA A 167 -20.73 6.44 -7.64
C ALA A 167 -19.66 7.37 -8.25
N PRO A 168 -19.41 7.36 -9.58
CA PRO A 168 -18.43 8.27 -10.19
C PRO A 168 -18.70 9.77 -9.96
N GLU A 169 -19.96 10.17 -9.73
CA GLU A 169 -20.33 11.57 -9.48
C GLU A 169 -19.84 12.09 -8.11
N PHE A 170 -19.49 11.19 -7.19
CA PHE A 170 -19.04 11.54 -5.84
C PHE A 170 -17.51 11.60 -5.69
N LEU A 171 -16.77 11.41 -6.78
CA LEU A 171 -15.30 11.40 -6.77
C LEU A 171 -14.73 12.80 -6.50
N VAL A 172 -13.80 12.86 -5.54
CA VAL A 172 -13.03 14.07 -5.21
C VAL A 172 -11.53 13.76 -5.21
N PRO A 173 -10.65 14.71 -5.58
CA PRO A 173 -9.22 14.45 -5.71
C PRO A 173 -8.49 14.42 -4.37
N PHE A 174 -7.45 13.60 -4.31
CA PHE A 174 -6.38 13.71 -3.33
C PHE A 174 -5.29 14.66 -3.83
N GLU A 175 -5.24 15.87 -3.28
CA GLU A 175 -4.18 16.84 -3.59
C GLU A 175 -3.10 16.88 -2.53
N ALA A 176 -1.85 16.86 -2.98
CA ALA A 176 -0.67 16.70 -2.15
C ALA A 176 0.55 17.38 -2.76
N ASP A 177 1.46 17.84 -1.91
CA ASP A 177 2.76 18.33 -2.36
C ASP A 177 3.77 17.19 -2.48
N ALA A 178 4.85 17.42 -3.22
CA ALA A 178 5.96 16.48 -3.29
C ALA A 178 6.55 16.29 -1.88
N GLY A 179 6.65 15.03 -1.46
CA GLY A 179 7.10 14.60 -0.14
C GLY A 179 5.99 14.30 0.86
N ASP A 180 4.74 14.58 0.53
CA ASP A 180 3.59 14.12 1.31
C ASP A 180 3.38 12.61 1.12
N ILE A 181 2.77 11.97 2.11
CA ILE A 181 2.19 10.63 1.96
C ILE A 181 0.68 10.67 2.18
N ILE A 182 -0.02 9.74 1.54
CA ILE A 182 -1.44 9.48 1.79
C ILE A 182 -1.59 8.01 2.17
N VAL A 183 -2.14 7.75 3.34
CA VAL A 183 -2.44 6.38 3.79
C VAL A 183 -3.90 6.09 3.51
N LEU A 184 -4.19 5.00 2.81
CA LEU A 184 -5.54 4.58 2.43
C LEU A 184 -5.90 3.27 3.12
N ASP A 185 -7.09 3.23 3.72
CA ASP A 185 -7.83 2.01 4.03
C ASP A 185 -8.15 1.30 2.71
N GLY A 186 -7.78 0.02 2.60
CA GLY A 186 -8.00 -0.75 1.38
C GLY A 186 -9.46 -0.86 0.94
N ARG A 187 -10.42 -0.57 1.81
CA ARG A 187 -11.86 -0.55 1.48
C ARG A 187 -12.32 0.75 0.82
N LEU A 188 -11.54 1.82 0.88
CA LEU A 188 -11.92 3.11 0.30
C LEU A 188 -12.01 2.99 -1.22
N TRP A 189 -13.16 3.37 -1.79
CA TRP A 189 -13.38 3.33 -3.22
C TRP A 189 -12.75 4.54 -3.91
N HIS A 190 -11.96 4.25 -4.93
CA HIS A 190 -11.11 5.23 -5.59
C HIS A 190 -10.78 4.82 -7.04
N THR A 191 -10.19 5.74 -7.77
CA THR A 191 -9.61 5.51 -9.10
C THR A 191 -8.42 6.45 -9.32
N SER A 192 -7.58 6.18 -10.32
CA SER A 192 -6.58 7.16 -10.75
C SER A 192 -7.26 8.27 -11.56
N GLY A 193 -6.91 9.54 -11.34
CA GLY A 193 -7.36 10.62 -12.22
C GLY A 193 -6.65 10.58 -13.59
N SER A 194 -7.31 11.12 -14.60
CA SER A 194 -6.70 11.39 -15.90
C SER A 194 -5.75 12.58 -15.82
N ASN A 195 -4.58 12.50 -16.46
CA ASN A 195 -3.67 13.62 -16.57
C ASN A 195 -4.01 14.44 -17.83
N THR A 196 -4.64 15.58 -17.60
CA THR A 196 -5.11 16.51 -18.64
C THR A 196 -4.13 17.66 -18.90
N THR A 197 -3.02 17.72 -18.18
CA THR A 197 -1.96 18.70 -18.41
C THR A 197 -1.21 18.42 -19.71
N LYS A 198 -0.38 19.38 -20.14
CA LYS A 198 0.42 19.25 -21.37
C LYS A 198 1.87 18.85 -21.12
N ASN A 199 2.37 19.05 -19.91
CA ASN A 199 3.81 19.05 -19.62
C ASN A 199 4.17 18.64 -18.19
N GLU A 200 3.23 18.09 -17.42
CA GLU A 200 3.49 17.62 -16.06
C GLU A 200 3.31 16.11 -15.98
N ASP A 201 4.35 15.41 -15.51
CA ASP A 201 4.25 14.02 -15.11
C ASP A 201 3.91 13.96 -13.60
N ARG A 202 2.95 13.12 -13.22
CA ARG A 202 2.60 12.84 -11.82
C ARG A 202 3.15 11.48 -11.42
N ALA A 203 4.24 11.47 -10.66
CA ALA A 203 4.87 10.26 -10.13
C ALA A 203 4.49 10.04 -8.66
N ILE A 204 3.94 8.86 -8.37
CA ILE A 204 3.65 8.37 -7.01
C ILE A 204 4.08 6.91 -6.86
N LEU A 205 4.37 6.51 -5.62
CA LEU A 205 4.65 5.11 -5.25
C LEU A 205 3.52 4.55 -4.39
N PHE A 206 3.30 3.23 -4.42
CA PHE A 206 2.26 2.51 -3.68
C PHE A 206 2.87 1.41 -2.83
N ALA A 207 3.15 1.70 -1.57
CA ALA A 207 3.54 0.67 -0.61
C ALA A 207 2.27 0.01 -0.07
N TYR A 208 1.92 -1.14 -0.65
CA TYR A 208 0.74 -1.90 -0.28
C TYR A 208 1.11 -2.92 0.80
N TYR A 209 0.48 -2.81 1.96
CA TYR A 209 0.58 -3.74 3.07
C TYR A 209 -0.71 -4.56 3.21
N SER A 210 -0.58 -5.83 3.58
CA SER A 210 -1.72 -6.73 3.82
C SER A 210 -1.67 -7.31 5.22
N ALA A 211 -2.83 -7.70 5.73
CA ALA A 211 -2.92 -8.51 6.94
C ALA A 211 -2.05 -9.78 6.79
N PRO A 212 -1.43 -10.26 7.88
CA PRO A 212 -0.34 -11.24 7.81
C PRO A 212 -0.79 -12.65 7.42
N TYR A 213 -2.10 -12.90 7.42
CA TYR A 213 -2.73 -14.16 7.00
C TYR A 213 -3.23 -14.12 5.54
N MET A 214 -3.19 -12.95 4.88
CA MET A 214 -3.50 -12.85 3.46
C MET A 214 -2.31 -13.24 2.61
N ARG A 215 -2.59 -13.79 1.43
CA ARG A 215 -1.58 -13.98 0.40
C ARG A 215 -1.20 -12.61 -0.21
N PRO A 216 0.07 -12.19 -0.15
CA PRO A 216 0.56 -11.02 -0.90
C PRO A 216 0.27 -11.11 -2.41
N LEU A 217 0.07 -9.98 -3.08
CA LEU A 217 -0.03 -9.92 -4.54
C LEU A 217 1.26 -10.43 -5.20
N VAL A 218 2.41 -10.03 -4.66
CA VAL A 218 3.72 -10.49 -5.13
C VAL A 218 4.14 -11.75 -4.38
N ASN A 219 4.65 -12.75 -5.08
CA ASN A 219 5.38 -13.85 -4.44
C ASN A 219 6.83 -13.41 -4.17
N TRP A 220 7.11 -12.75 -3.05
CA TRP A 220 8.46 -12.23 -2.79
C TRP A 220 9.54 -13.32 -2.70
N THR A 221 9.20 -14.52 -2.22
CA THR A 221 10.14 -15.66 -2.21
C THR A 221 10.56 -16.07 -3.62
N ALA A 222 9.64 -15.99 -4.59
CA ALA A 222 9.94 -16.31 -5.99
C ALA A 222 10.52 -15.10 -6.75
N LYS A 223 10.09 -13.89 -6.41
CA LYS A 223 10.44 -12.66 -7.13
C LYS A 223 11.81 -12.12 -6.72
N LEU A 224 12.16 -12.14 -5.43
CA LEU A 224 13.46 -11.62 -4.98
C LEU A 224 14.57 -12.64 -5.27
N PRO A 225 15.71 -12.24 -5.87
CA PRO A 225 16.85 -13.12 -6.03
C PRO A 225 17.37 -13.66 -4.70
N SER A 226 17.78 -14.93 -4.65
CA SER A 226 18.28 -15.58 -3.42
C SER A 226 19.42 -14.79 -2.74
N LYS A 227 20.33 -14.21 -3.55
CA LYS A 227 21.42 -13.36 -3.04
C LYS A 227 20.89 -12.14 -2.29
N LEU A 228 19.84 -11.50 -2.80
CA LEU A 228 19.19 -10.36 -2.13
C LEU A 228 18.47 -10.82 -0.87
N GLN A 229 17.72 -11.92 -0.91
CA GLN A 229 17.02 -12.45 0.27
C GLN A 229 17.97 -12.67 1.46
N GLN A 230 19.21 -13.11 1.20
CA GLN A 230 20.22 -13.35 2.23
C GLN A 230 20.68 -12.05 2.91
N THR A 231 20.78 -10.94 2.18
CA THR A 231 21.25 -9.65 2.69
C THR A 231 20.17 -8.83 3.41
N LEU A 232 18.89 -9.21 3.29
CA LEU A 232 17.80 -8.50 3.95
C LEU A 232 17.90 -8.57 5.47
N SER A 233 17.53 -7.47 6.11
CA SER A 233 17.38 -7.40 7.57
C SER A 233 16.30 -8.38 8.06
N PRO A 234 16.32 -8.79 9.34
CA PRO A 234 15.27 -9.62 9.91
C PRO A 234 13.87 -9.04 9.73
N GLU A 235 13.73 -7.72 9.87
CA GLU A 235 12.47 -7.00 9.68
C GLU A 235 11.96 -7.10 8.23
N LEU A 236 12.82 -6.86 7.22
CA LEU A 236 12.41 -6.99 5.82
C LEU A 236 12.11 -8.45 5.44
N LYS A 237 12.84 -9.42 5.99
CA LYS A 237 12.51 -10.86 5.81
C LYS A 237 11.13 -11.19 6.37
N GLU A 238 10.78 -10.61 7.52
CA GLU A 238 9.45 -10.74 8.13
C GLU A 238 8.38 -10.08 7.26
N LEU A 239 8.58 -8.83 6.84
CA LEU A 239 7.65 -8.06 5.99
C LEU A 239 7.41 -8.71 4.62
N PHE A 240 8.43 -9.29 4.00
CA PHE A 240 8.27 -10.01 2.73
C PHE A 240 7.78 -11.45 2.89
N GLY A 241 7.57 -11.93 4.12
CA GLY A 241 7.09 -13.29 4.38
C GLY A 241 8.10 -14.38 4.00
N LEU A 242 9.40 -14.11 4.11
CA LEU A 242 10.47 -15.06 3.75
C LEU A 242 10.77 -16.08 4.87
N GLY A 243 10.04 -16.02 5.98
CA GLY A 243 10.15 -16.98 7.07
C GLY A 243 9.57 -18.35 6.71
N HIS A 244 10.13 -19.40 7.29
CA HIS A 244 9.64 -20.79 7.13
C HIS A 244 8.37 -21.09 7.94
N ILE A 245 8.01 -20.23 8.90
CA ILE A 245 6.80 -20.34 9.72
C ILE A 245 5.87 -19.16 9.39
N GLY A 246 4.67 -19.47 8.93
CA GLY A 246 3.60 -18.48 8.74
C GLY A 246 3.06 -17.95 10.07
N TYR A 247 2.50 -16.73 10.04
CA TYR A 247 2.13 -15.99 11.26
C TYR A 247 1.07 -16.65 12.15
N VAL A 248 0.16 -17.44 11.58
CA VAL A 248 -1.00 -18.02 12.28
C VAL A 248 -0.60 -18.84 13.52
N VAL A 249 0.60 -19.44 13.52
CA VAL A 249 1.04 -20.34 14.60
C VAL A 249 1.53 -19.58 15.85
N LYS A 250 2.03 -18.35 15.73
CA LYS A 250 2.64 -17.62 16.86
C LYS A 250 1.63 -16.91 17.76
N GLY A 251 0.49 -16.46 17.22
CA GLY A 251 -0.44 -15.57 17.94
C GLY A 251 -1.35 -16.28 18.94
N ASP A 252 -2.07 -17.31 18.51
CA ASP A 252 -3.15 -17.90 19.33
C ASP A 252 -2.59 -18.75 20.48
N LEU A 253 -1.61 -19.61 20.20
CA LEU A 253 -1.10 -20.56 21.19
C LEU A 253 -0.37 -19.88 22.36
N THR A 254 0.40 -18.83 22.08
CA THR A 254 1.15 -18.11 23.13
C THR A 254 0.22 -17.27 24.01
N TYR A 255 -0.74 -16.58 23.40
CA TYR A 255 -1.75 -15.80 24.12
C TYR A 255 -2.61 -16.70 25.01
N MET A 256 -3.11 -17.81 24.47
CA MET A 256 -3.95 -18.74 25.23
C MET A 256 -3.17 -19.46 26.34
N ALA A 257 -1.90 -19.81 26.12
CA ALA A 257 -1.03 -20.35 27.16
C ALA A 257 -0.79 -19.36 28.31
N ALA A 258 -0.58 -18.08 27.99
CA ALA A 258 -0.42 -17.03 28.99
C ALA A 258 -1.73 -16.74 29.76
N LYS A 259 -2.87 -16.81 29.08
CA LYS A 259 -4.20 -16.57 29.67
C LYS A 259 -4.67 -17.72 30.57
N TYR A 260 -4.26 -18.95 30.27
CA TYR A 260 -4.66 -20.16 31.01
C TYR A 260 -3.45 -20.99 31.44
N PRO A 261 -2.59 -20.46 32.33
CA PRO A 261 -1.44 -21.21 32.81
C PRO A 261 -1.92 -22.47 33.57
N GLY A 262 -1.52 -23.65 33.10
CA GLY A 262 -1.74 -24.93 33.79
C GLY A 262 -3.10 -25.63 33.60
N LYS A 263 -4.01 -25.14 32.76
CA LYS A 263 -5.35 -25.78 32.57
C LYS A 263 -5.47 -26.75 31.38
N LEU A 264 -4.45 -26.86 30.53
CA LEU A 264 -4.52 -27.64 29.29
C LEU A 264 -3.80 -28.99 29.35
N ASN A 265 -3.04 -29.26 30.42
CA ASN A 265 -2.50 -30.58 30.67
C ASN A 265 -3.44 -31.27 31.66
N GLY A 266 -4.34 -32.12 31.14
CA GLY A 266 -5.28 -32.92 31.92
C GLY A 266 -4.60 -33.95 32.84
N GLY A 267 -3.88 -33.48 33.84
CA GLY A 267 -3.51 -34.29 35.00
C GLY A 267 -4.78 -34.61 35.79
N PRO A 268 -4.94 -35.85 36.28
CA PRO A 268 -6.16 -36.26 36.99
C PRO A 268 -6.39 -35.37 38.19
N ALA A 269 -7.65 -34.96 38.39
CA ALA A 269 -8.07 -34.25 39.59
C ALA A 269 -7.75 -35.12 40.81
N SER A 270 -6.84 -34.63 41.66
CA SER A 270 -6.59 -35.22 42.96
C SER A 270 -7.85 -35.05 43.82
N THR A 271 -8.34 -36.19 44.31
CA THR A 271 -9.49 -36.43 45.21
C THR A 271 -9.53 -35.52 46.43
#